data_AF-A0A9E4CJH2-F1
#
_entry.id   AF-A0A9E4CJH2-F1
#
_cell.length_a   1.000
_cell.length_b   1.000
_cell.length_c   1.000
_cell.angle_alpha   90.00
_cell.angle_beta   90.00
_cell.angle_gamma   90.00
#
_symmetry.space_group_name_H-M   'P 1'
#
loop_
_entity.id
_entity.type
_entity.pdbx_description
1 polymer ?
#
loop_
_entity_poly.entity_id
_entity_poly.type
_entity_poly.pdbx_seq_one_letter_code
_entity_poly.pdbx_strand_id
1 'polypeptide(L)'
;MMSLKQYFSIYLLLALALPLFGAVHTRLVLISNSFNTPGAGQGTLVLDVEAVSDDGQQFIRVFQNAFQLDATFRAQNPQVSFSAQRFPADLVPPGLPNYNVTEAYRSADGRASYTYTYNSGNFGTIEVTYTPVVRITIVYDMAPASGALNWFAGLPNYNVTNFSNTDITGNEEAIPALLTDISLPVQLSAFSAGIEDQKVLLQWETGSEINNLGFEVYRATAAAGEYVKIASYEDDETLAGAGNSSSARQYRYADGNLSGGATYWYQL
;
A
#
# COMPACT_ATOMS: atom_id res chain seq x y z
N MET A 1 -35.31 73.53 -26.27
CA MET A 1 -34.74 72.24 -26.74
C MET A 1 -33.67 71.80 -25.76
N MET A 2 -33.94 70.77 -24.94
CA MET A 2 -33.03 69.69 -24.52
C MET A 2 -33.66 68.97 -23.31
N SER A 3 -34.11 67.73 -23.51
CA SER A 3 -34.52 66.83 -22.42
C SER A 3 -33.37 65.88 -22.10
N LEU A 4 -32.94 65.85 -20.84
CA LEU A 4 -31.89 64.97 -20.34
C LEU A 4 -32.47 63.57 -20.11
N LYS A 5 -32.04 62.55 -20.87
CA LYS A 5 -32.42 61.15 -20.62
C LYS A 5 -31.44 60.55 -19.60
N GLN A 6 -31.95 60.17 -18.42
CA GLN A 6 -31.25 59.33 -17.46
C GLN A 6 -31.19 57.90 -17.99
N TYR A 7 -29.97 57.35 -18.12
CA TYR A 7 -29.77 55.92 -18.35
C TYR A 7 -29.59 55.23 -16.99
N PHE A 8 -30.52 54.35 -16.65
CA PHE A 8 -30.37 53.41 -15.55
C PHE A 8 -29.49 52.25 -16.03
N SER A 9 -28.26 52.17 -15.53
CA SER A 9 -27.41 50.99 -15.70
C SER A 9 -27.85 49.91 -14.71
N ILE A 10 -28.44 48.83 -15.22
CA ILE A 10 -28.73 47.62 -14.44
C ILE A 10 -27.41 46.85 -14.28
N TYR A 11 -26.92 46.74 -13.05
CA TYR A 11 -25.85 45.81 -12.70
C TYR A 11 -26.46 44.40 -12.58
N LEU A 12 -26.20 43.53 -13.55
CA LEU A 12 -26.53 42.11 -13.47
C LEU A 12 -25.53 41.44 -12.50
N LEU A 13 -26.00 41.14 -11.29
CA LEU A 13 -25.24 40.36 -10.31
C LEU A 13 -25.18 38.90 -10.82
N LEU A 14 -24.01 38.48 -11.31
CA LEU A 14 -23.76 37.08 -11.69
C LEU A 14 -23.57 36.28 -10.40
N ALA A 15 -24.64 35.69 -9.87
CA ALA A 15 -24.53 34.70 -8.82
C ALA A 15 -23.87 33.46 -9.42
N LEU A 16 -22.60 33.22 -9.09
CA LEU A 16 -21.99 31.90 -9.27
C LEU A 16 -22.84 30.92 -8.44
N ALA A 17 -23.60 30.08 -9.12
CA ALA A 17 -24.23 28.94 -8.47
C ALA A 17 -23.09 28.12 -7.85
N LEU A 18 -23.05 28.06 -6.51
CA LEU A 18 -22.23 27.08 -5.82
C LEU A 18 -22.65 25.70 -6.36
N PRO A 19 -21.71 24.77 -6.58
CA PRO A 19 -22.07 23.43 -6.99
C PRO A 19 -23.09 22.88 -5.98
N LEU A 20 -24.22 22.40 -6.49
CA LEU A 20 -25.32 21.86 -5.67
C LEU A 20 -24.95 20.55 -4.94
N PHE A 21 -23.77 20.00 -5.24
CA PHE A 21 -23.24 18.75 -4.71
C PHE A 21 -21.78 18.95 -4.32
N GLY A 22 -21.38 18.42 -3.17
CA GLY A 22 -20.00 18.42 -2.70
C GLY A 22 -19.11 17.57 -3.57
N ALA A 23 -17.89 18.05 -3.82
CA ALA A 23 -16.90 17.29 -4.57
C ALA A 23 -16.50 16.04 -3.78
N VAL A 24 -16.06 15.00 -4.48
CA VAL A 24 -15.55 13.76 -3.90
C VAL A 24 -14.04 13.72 -4.10
N HIS A 25 -13.30 13.68 -3.01
CA HIS A 25 -11.84 13.60 -2.97
C HIS A 25 -11.40 12.16 -2.75
N THR A 26 -10.19 11.81 -3.20
CA THR A 26 -9.62 10.47 -3.03
C THR A 26 -8.21 10.53 -2.49
N ARG A 27 -7.80 9.51 -1.73
CA ARG A 27 -6.43 9.34 -1.24
C ARG A 27 -6.03 7.86 -1.21
N LEU A 28 -4.73 7.62 -1.13
CA LEU A 28 -4.18 6.30 -0.77
C LEU A 28 -3.82 6.27 0.71
N VAL A 29 -4.13 5.15 1.36
CA VAL A 29 -3.75 4.87 2.74
C VAL A 29 -2.98 3.55 2.78
N LEU A 30 -1.81 3.57 3.40
CA LEU A 30 -1.06 2.36 3.71
C LEU A 30 -1.76 1.61 4.85
N ILE A 31 -2.16 0.36 4.62
CA ILE A 31 -2.73 -0.52 5.64
C ILE A 31 -1.65 -1.38 6.27
N SER A 32 -0.82 -2.03 5.44
CA SER A 32 0.29 -2.85 5.93
C SER A 32 1.36 -3.04 4.86
N ASN A 33 2.60 -3.24 5.29
CA ASN A 33 3.69 -3.77 4.46
C ASN A 33 4.33 -4.92 5.25
N SER A 34 4.00 -6.16 4.87
CA SER A 34 4.39 -7.38 5.59
C SER A 34 5.21 -8.32 4.71
N PHE A 35 6.06 -9.14 5.32
CA PHE A 35 7.02 -9.98 4.59
C PHE A 35 6.92 -11.43 5.02
N ASN A 36 6.93 -12.33 4.04
CA ASN A 36 6.90 -13.77 4.30
C ASN A 36 8.33 -14.25 4.59
N THR A 37 8.74 -14.22 5.85
CA THR A 37 9.97 -14.87 6.32
C THR A 37 9.68 -16.29 6.84
N PRO A 38 10.56 -17.28 6.63
CA PRO A 38 11.67 -17.36 5.66
C PRO A 38 11.23 -17.94 4.28
N GLY A 39 9.93 -18.20 4.09
CA GLY A 39 9.45 -19.20 3.13
C GLY A 39 9.22 -18.79 1.67
N ALA A 40 9.28 -17.50 1.30
CA ALA A 40 8.91 -17.12 -0.08
C ALA A 40 9.71 -15.96 -0.72
N GLY A 41 10.50 -15.20 0.04
CA GLY A 41 11.19 -14.02 -0.52
C GLY A 41 10.23 -12.98 -1.11
N GLN A 42 8.99 -12.92 -0.58
CA GLN A 42 7.95 -12.04 -1.06
C GLN A 42 7.47 -11.08 0.03
N GLY A 43 7.25 -9.83 -0.37
CA GLY A 43 6.54 -8.82 0.40
C GLY A 43 5.08 -8.71 -0.03
N THR A 44 4.24 -8.22 0.88
CA THR A 44 2.83 -7.93 0.67
C THR A 44 2.53 -6.53 1.16
N LEU A 45 2.23 -5.64 0.22
CA LEU A 45 1.79 -4.27 0.47
C LEU A 45 0.27 -4.22 0.33
N VAL A 46 -0.42 -3.77 1.38
CA VAL A 46 -1.88 -3.60 1.39
C VAL A 46 -2.19 -2.12 1.54
N LEU A 47 -3.02 -1.62 0.64
CA LEU A 47 -3.43 -0.21 0.56
C LEU A 47 -4.95 -0.13 0.48
N ASP A 48 -5.51 0.93 1.04
CA ASP A 48 -6.88 1.33 0.73
C ASP A 48 -6.86 2.60 -0.11
N VAL A 49 -7.71 2.62 -1.14
CA VAL A 49 -8.20 3.85 -1.76
C VAL A 49 -9.38 4.30 -0.94
N GLU A 50 -9.28 5.47 -0.33
CA GLU A 50 -10.38 6.06 0.42
C GLU A 50 -10.92 7.27 -0.31
N ALA A 51 -12.22 7.52 -0.16
CA ALA A 51 -12.86 8.72 -0.67
C ALA A 51 -13.70 9.43 0.39
N VAL A 52 -13.83 10.75 0.24
CA VAL A 52 -14.63 11.62 1.11
C VAL A 52 -15.40 12.63 0.27
N SER A 53 -16.60 13.02 0.69
CA SER A 53 -17.33 14.12 0.09
C SER A 53 -17.22 15.39 0.93
N ASP A 54 -17.10 16.55 0.26
CA ASP A 54 -17.15 17.87 0.91
C ASP A 54 -18.47 18.12 1.64
N ASP A 55 -19.57 17.60 1.10
CA ASP A 55 -20.87 17.73 1.72
C ASP A 55 -21.72 16.45 1.60
N GLY A 56 -22.41 16.17 2.70
CA GLY A 56 -23.45 15.15 2.77
C GLY A 56 -23.02 13.76 2.33
N GLN A 57 -24.02 13.01 1.88
CA GLN A 57 -23.89 11.64 1.40
C GLN A 57 -24.17 11.64 -0.11
N GLN A 58 -23.13 11.41 -0.92
CA GLN A 58 -23.22 11.44 -2.38
C GLN A 58 -23.52 10.05 -2.93
N PHE A 59 -24.61 9.89 -3.68
CA PHE A 59 -24.91 8.65 -4.39
C PHE A 59 -24.04 8.52 -5.63
N ILE A 60 -23.20 7.48 -5.66
CA ILE A 60 -22.15 7.35 -6.68
C ILE A 60 -22.64 6.49 -7.84
N ARG A 61 -22.57 7.07 -9.04
CA ARG A 61 -22.81 6.35 -10.29
C ARG A 61 -21.52 5.83 -10.89
N VAL A 62 -20.49 6.66 -11.00
CA VAL A 62 -19.17 6.23 -11.47
C VAL A 62 -18.15 6.61 -10.41
N PHE A 63 -17.27 5.66 -10.07
CA PHE A 63 -16.03 5.92 -9.36
C PHE A 63 -14.91 5.20 -10.11
N GLN A 64 -13.97 5.95 -10.66
CA GLN A 64 -12.84 5.38 -11.36
C GLN A 64 -11.56 6.13 -11.02
N ASN A 65 -10.45 5.40 -11.02
CA ASN A 65 -9.12 5.99 -10.98
C ASN A 65 -8.07 4.94 -11.38
N ALA A 66 -6.81 5.36 -11.43
CA ALA A 66 -5.66 4.50 -11.54
C ALA A 66 -4.45 5.06 -10.78
N PHE A 67 -3.63 4.16 -10.26
CA PHE A 67 -2.30 4.48 -9.76
C PHE A 67 -1.25 3.65 -10.51
N GLN A 68 0.01 4.03 -10.34
CA GLN A 68 1.13 3.47 -11.08
C GLN A 68 2.28 3.12 -10.13
N LEU A 69 2.81 1.90 -10.30
CA LEU A 69 4.08 1.49 -9.71
C LEU A 69 5.23 2.03 -10.56
N ASP A 70 6.24 2.60 -9.91
CA ASP A 70 7.43 3.11 -10.58
C ASP A 70 8.27 1.98 -11.23
N ALA A 71 9.35 2.34 -11.94
CA ALA A 71 10.20 1.35 -12.59
C ALA A 71 10.86 0.37 -11.60
N THR A 72 11.25 0.85 -10.41
CA THR A 72 11.94 0.04 -9.41
C THR A 72 11.02 -1.01 -8.81
N PHE A 73 9.80 -0.63 -8.43
CA PHE A 73 8.81 -1.55 -7.89
C PHE A 73 8.36 -2.55 -8.97
N ARG A 74 8.12 -2.09 -10.21
CA ARG A 74 7.72 -2.99 -11.31
C ARG A 74 8.73 -4.09 -11.62
N ALA A 75 10.01 -3.85 -11.37
CA ALA A 75 11.05 -4.85 -11.56
C ALA A 75 10.94 -6.03 -10.57
N GLN A 76 10.14 -5.91 -9.51
CA GLN A 76 9.95 -6.93 -8.47
C GLN A 76 8.74 -7.86 -8.74
N ASN A 77 8.42 -8.10 -10.01
CA ASN A 77 7.34 -8.99 -10.45
C ASN A 77 6.00 -8.85 -9.70
N PRO A 78 5.52 -7.62 -9.44
CA PRO A 78 4.35 -7.41 -8.59
C PRO A 78 3.09 -8.08 -9.16
N GLN A 79 2.37 -8.79 -8.30
CA GLN A 79 1.03 -9.33 -8.52
C GLN A 79 0.04 -8.46 -7.75
N VAL A 80 -0.86 -7.79 -8.48
CA VAL A 80 -1.82 -6.87 -7.90
C VAL A 80 -3.21 -7.48 -7.93
N SER A 81 -3.87 -7.53 -6.78
CA SER A 81 -5.27 -7.90 -6.64
C SER A 81 -6.06 -6.78 -5.96
N PHE A 82 -7.37 -6.81 -6.20
CA PHE A 82 -8.30 -5.79 -5.76
C PHE A 82 -9.43 -6.43 -4.96
N SER A 83 -10.00 -5.68 -4.03
CA SER A 83 -11.18 -6.06 -3.27
C SER A 83 -12.03 -4.81 -3.06
N ALA A 84 -13.17 -4.76 -3.75
CA ALA A 84 -14.16 -3.69 -3.60
C ALA A 84 -14.63 -3.62 -2.13
N GLN A 85 -14.47 -2.45 -1.50
CA GLN A 85 -14.90 -2.22 -0.12
C GLN A 85 -16.25 -1.50 -0.06
N ARG A 86 -16.53 -0.62 -1.05
CA ARG A 86 -17.75 0.22 -1.04
C ARG A 86 -18.76 -0.09 -2.13
N PHE A 87 -18.29 -0.44 -3.33
CA PHE A 87 -19.15 -0.64 -4.51
C PHE A 87 -19.04 -2.07 -5.05
N PRO A 88 -19.39 -3.10 -4.26
CA PRO A 88 -19.25 -4.49 -4.69
C PRO A 88 -20.21 -4.83 -5.85
N ALA A 89 -19.81 -5.79 -6.68
CA ALA A 89 -20.62 -6.36 -7.76
C ALA A 89 -21.63 -7.41 -7.26
N ASP A 90 -22.35 -7.11 -6.17
CA ASP A 90 -23.29 -8.07 -5.59
C ASP A 90 -24.56 -8.19 -6.43
N LEU A 91 -25.09 -9.42 -6.52
CA LEU A 91 -26.34 -9.68 -7.25
C LEU A 91 -27.54 -9.14 -6.46
N VAL A 92 -28.30 -8.25 -7.10
CA VAL A 92 -29.58 -7.74 -6.60
C VAL A 92 -30.73 -8.30 -7.47
N PRO A 93 -31.91 -8.60 -6.90
CA PRO A 93 -33.07 -9.03 -7.70
C PRO A 93 -33.40 -8.01 -8.80
N PRO A 94 -33.61 -8.42 -10.07
CA PRO A 94 -33.87 -9.78 -10.59
C PRO A 94 -32.62 -10.61 -11.00
N GLY A 95 -31.46 -10.37 -10.42
CA GLY A 95 -30.21 -11.12 -10.66
C GLY A 95 -29.14 -10.34 -11.43
N LEU A 96 -29.25 -9.00 -11.49
CA LEU A 96 -28.23 -8.14 -12.07
C LEU A 96 -27.25 -7.67 -10.98
N PRO A 97 -25.97 -7.42 -11.29
CA PRO A 97 -25.04 -6.87 -10.31
C PRO A 97 -25.43 -5.43 -9.98
N ASN A 98 -25.16 -5.01 -8.75
CA ASN A 98 -25.38 -3.64 -8.31
C ASN A 98 -24.46 -2.65 -9.06
N TYR A 99 -23.18 -3.01 -9.13
CA TYR A 99 -22.14 -2.31 -9.88
C TYR A 99 -21.49 -3.23 -10.91
N ASN A 100 -21.22 -2.69 -12.09
CA ASN A 100 -20.26 -3.26 -13.02
C ASN A 100 -18.86 -2.84 -12.58
N VAL A 101 -17.99 -3.83 -12.35
CA VAL A 101 -16.65 -3.63 -11.80
C VAL A 101 -15.61 -4.04 -12.83
N THR A 102 -14.72 -3.11 -13.17
CA THR A 102 -13.53 -3.38 -13.97
C THR A 102 -12.31 -3.07 -13.13
N GLU A 103 -11.51 -4.07 -12.82
CA GLU A 103 -10.26 -3.94 -12.08
C GLU A 103 -9.15 -4.62 -12.88
N ALA A 104 -8.01 -3.96 -13.03
CA ALA A 104 -6.93 -4.46 -13.87
C ALA A 104 -5.56 -3.96 -13.42
N TYR A 105 -4.56 -4.83 -13.58
CA TYR A 105 -3.16 -4.48 -13.47
C TYR A 105 -2.44 -4.73 -14.79
N ARG A 106 -1.68 -3.74 -15.26
CA ARG A 106 -0.87 -3.82 -16.47
C ARG A 106 0.61 -3.71 -16.10
N SER A 107 1.33 -4.82 -16.16
CA SER A 107 2.75 -4.87 -15.78
C SER A 107 3.67 -4.01 -16.65
N ALA A 108 3.33 -3.84 -17.94
CA ALA A 108 4.14 -3.07 -18.89
C ALA A 108 4.44 -1.64 -18.43
N ASP A 109 3.49 -0.99 -17.77
CA ASP A 109 3.63 0.34 -17.19
C ASP A 109 3.34 0.39 -15.68
N GLY A 110 3.03 -0.74 -15.05
CA GLY A 110 2.67 -0.85 -13.63
C GLY A 110 1.37 -0.15 -13.27
N ARG A 111 0.48 0.07 -14.24
CA ARG A 111 -0.80 0.72 -14.01
C ARG A 111 -1.78 -0.25 -13.36
N ALA A 112 -2.26 0.11 -12.19
CA ALA A 112 -3.38 -0.51 -11.50
C ALA A 112 -4.60 0.41 -11.61
N SER A 113 -5.64 -0.04 -12.27
CA SER A 113 -6.84 0.75 -12.59
C SER A 113 -8.09 0.05 -12.10
N TYR A 114 -9.06 0.83 -11.63
CA TYR A 114 -10.35 0.35 -11.18
C TYR A 114 -11.47 1.27 -11.65
N THR A 115 -12.64 0.71 -11.95
CA THR A 115 -13.84 1.43 -12.37
C THR A 115 -15.06 0.71 -11.86
N TYR A 116 -15.86 1.42 -11.07
CA TYR A 116 -17.14 0.99 -10.55
C TYR A 116 -18.21 1.84 -11.22
N THR A 117 -19.10 1.19 -11.97
CA THR A 117 -20.23 1.85 -12.63
C THR A 117 -21.53 1.24 -12.14
N TYR A 118 -22.37 2.06 -11.51
CA TYR A 118 -23.68 1.64 -11.05
C TYR A 118 -24.52 1.09 -12.20
N ASN A 119 -25.14 -0.05 -11.95
CA ASN A 119 -25.96 -0.78 -12.91
C ASN A 119 -27.43 -0.79 -12.45
N SER A 120 -27.73 -1.37 -11.28
CA SER A 120 -29.10 -1.51 -10.77
C SER A 120 -29.15 -1.73 -9.26
N GLY A 121 -30.28 -1.52 -8.59
CA GLY A 121 -30.40 -1.78 -7.15
C GLY A 121 -30.07 -0.56 -6.27
N ASN A 122 -29.36 -0.81 -5.16
CA ASN A 122 -29.09 0.22 -4.15
C ASN A 122 -27.81 0.98 -4.48
N PHE A 123 -27.91 2.30 -4.63
CA PHE A 123 -26.72 3.13 -4.79
C PHE A 123 -25.79 3.01 -3.58
N GLY A 124 -24.51 2.79 -3.86
CA GLY A 124 -23.46 3.08 -2.90
C GLY A 124 -23.25 4.57 -2.77
N THR A 125 -22.75 4.99 -1.61
CA THR A 125 -22.53 6.41 -1.33
C THR A 125 -21.13 6.70 -0.82
N ILE A 126 -20.67 7.94 -0.97
CA ILE A 126 -19.51 8.47 -0.24
C ILE A 126 -20.01 9.52 0.75
N GLU A 127 -19.49 9.47 1.97
CA GLU A 127 -19.90 10.29 3.11
C GLU A 127 -18.86 11.39 3.38
N VAL A 128 -19.13 12.25 4.36
CA VAL A 128 -18.21 13.31 4.83
C VAL A 128 -17.02 12.79 5.64
N THR A 129 -16.88 11.48 5.75
CA THR A 129 -15.72 10.81 6.36
C THR A 129 -15.04 9.93 5.33
N TYR A 130 -13.70 9.91 5.36
CA TYR A 130 -12.92 9.01 4.52
C TYR A 130 -13.39 7.57 4.67
N THR A 131 -13.85 7.01 3.56
CA THR A 131 -14.43 5.67 3.48
C THR A 131 -13.60 4.84 2.51
N PRO A 132 -13.14 3.64 2.89
CA PRO A 132 -12.48 2.72 1.98
C PRO A 132 -13.39 2.35 0.81
N VAL A 133 -12.90 2.55 -0.41
CA VAL A 133 -13.59 2.24 -1.67
C VAL A 133 -13.06 0.96 -2.28
N VAL A 134 -11.73 0.83 -2.34
CA VAL A 134 -11.02 -0.32 -2.91
C VAL A 134 -9.85 -0.66 -2.02
N ARG A 135 -9.73 -1.94 -1.66
CA ARG A 135 -8.50 -2.48 -1.10
C ARG A 135 -7.66 -3.06 -2.21
N ILE A 136 -6.38 -2.71 -2.21
CA ILE A 136 -5.40 -3.20 -3.17
C ILE A 136 -4.35 -3.99 -2.40
N THR A 137 -4.07 -5.20 -2.87
CA THR A 137 -2.99 -6.03 -2.35
C THR A 137 -1.95 -6.21 -3.46
N ILE A 138 -0.70 -5.89 -3.15
CA ILE A 138 0.45 -6.03 -4.05
C ILE A 138 1.40 -7.03 -3.41
N VAL A 139 1.50 -8.21 -4.00
CA VAL A 139 2.55 -9.19 -3.66
C VAL A 139 3.72 -8.95 -4.59
N TYR A 140 4.94 -8.87 -4.07
CA TYR A 140 6.13 -8.55 -4.86
C TYR A 140 7.36 -9.31 -4.35
N ASP A 141 8.35 -9.47 -5.21
CA ASP A 141 9.64 -10.07 -4.86
C ASP A 141 10.46 -9.10 -4.00
N MET A 142 10.97 -9.60 -2.89
CA MET A 142 11.82 -8.83 -1.99
C MET A 142 13.15 -8.48 -2.66
N ALA A 143 13.58 -7.22 -2.58
CA ALA A 143 14.83 -6.74 -3.15
C ALA A 143 15.34 -5.52 -2.36
N PRO A 144 16.67 -5.29 -2.27
CA PRO A 144 17.23 -4.13 -1.57
C PRO A 144 17.08 -2.85 -2.43
N ALA A 145 15.85 -2.39 -2.57
CA ALA A 145 15.49 -1.25 -3.41
C ALA A 145 14.35 -0.44 -2.78
N SER A 146 14.17 0.79 -3.24
CA SER A 146 13.02 1.62 -2.88
C SER A 146 12.11 1.78 -4.09
N GLY A 147 10.86 1.34 -3.97
CA GLY A 147 9.82 1.55 -4.97
C GLY A 147 8.95 2.76 -4.65
N ALA A 148 8.19 3.24 -5.62
CA ALA A 148 7.25 4.34 -5.41
C ALA A 148 5.91 4.09 -6.10
N LEU A 149 4.85 4.63 -5.51
CA LEU A 149 3.53 4.73 -6.11
C LEU A 149 3.25 6.18 -6.52
N ASN A 150 2.53 6.33 -7.62
CA ASN A 150 2.09 7.63 -8.14
C ASN A 150 0.65 7.53 -8.63
N TRP A 151 -0.13 8.61 -8.56
CA TRP A 151 -1.36 8.68 -9.34
C TRP A 151 -1.04 8.57 -10.83
N PHE A 152 -1.87 7.84 -11.57
CA PHE A 152 -1.64 7.63 -12.98
C PHE A 152 -2.18 8.81 -13.79
N ALA A 153 -1.31 9.53 -14.49
CA ALA A 153 -1.68 10.71 -15.27
C ALA A 153 -2.37 10.40 -16.62
N GLY A 154 -2.74 9.14 -16.89
CA GLY A 154 -3.39 8.71 -18.13
C GLY A 154 -4.83 8.23 -17.90
N LEU A 155 -5.36 7.47 -18.86
CA LEU A 155 -6.72 6.91 -18.75
C LEU A 155 -6.72 5.53 -18.05
N PRO A 156 -7.72 5.24 -17.17
CA PRO A 156 -8.71 6.20 -16.67
C PRO A 156 -8.04 7.21 -15.71
N ASN A 157 -8.44 8.47 -15.83
CA ASN A 157 -8.14 9.47 -14.81
C ASN A 157 -9.12 9.32 -13.64
N TYR A 158 -8.80 9.97 -12.52
CA TYR A 158 -9.77 10.14 -11.45
C TYR A 158 -11.03 10.83 -11.96
N ASN A 159 -12.16 10.17 -11.78
CA ASN A 159 -13.46 10.68 -12.18
C ASN A 159 -14.56 10.07 -11.30
N VAL A 160 -15.43 10.95 -10.80
CA VAL A 160 -16.58 10.59 -9.98
C VAL A 160 -17.82 11.29 -10.50
N THR A 161 -18.88 10.53 -10.73
CA THR A 161 -20.20 11.10 -11.08
C THR A 161 -21.27 10.66 -10.08
N ASN A 162 -22.21 11.57 -9.82
CA ASN A 162 -23.35 11.27 -8.96
C ASN A 162 -24.46 10.50 -9.72
N PHE A 163 -25.54 10.14 -9.01
CA PHE A 163 -26.68 9.44 -9.60
C PHE A 163 -27.32 10.16 -10.80
N SER A 164 -27.20 11.49 -10.90
CA SER A 164 -27.70 12.32 -12.00
C SER A 164 -26.72 12.45 -13.18
N ASN A 165 -25.60 11.71 -13.17
CA ASN A 165 -24.47 11.87 -14.10
C ASN A 165 -23.79 13.25 -14.02
N THR A 166 -23.93 13.97 -12.91
CA THR A 166 -23.17 15.20 -12.69
C THR A 166 -21.76 14.83 -12.26
N ASP A 167 -20.76 15.47 -12.87
CA ASP A 167 -19.37 15.40 -12.44
C ASP A 167 -19.24 16.05 -11.06
N ILE A 168 -18.78 15.26 -10.09
CA ILE A 168 -18.51 15.67 -8.72
C ILE A 168 -17.07 15.30 -8.35
N THR A 169 -16.18 15.20 -9.34
CA THR A 169 -14.77 14.89 -9.15
C THR A 169 -14.09 16.01 -8.38
N GLY A 170 -13.56 15.67 -7.21
CA GLY A 170 -12.70 16.54 -6.41
C GLY A 170 -11.24 16.27 -6.69
N ASN A 171 -10.42 16.49 -5.67
CA ASN A 171 -8.97 16.32 -5.75
C ASN A 171 -8.52 14.89 -5.48
N GLU A 172 -7.48 14.48 -6.19
CA GLU A 172 -6.59 13.41 -5.74
C GLU A 172 -5.60 14.00 -4.73
N GLU A 173 -5.68 13.55 -3.47
CA GLU A 173 -4.69 13.93 -2.47
C GLU A 173 -3.30 13.43 -2.88
N ALA A 174 -2.27 14.17 -2.48
CA ALA A 174 -0.89 13.76 -2.72
C ALA A 174 -0.64 12.37 -2.11
N ILE A 175 0.13 11.55 -2.84
CA ILE A 175 0.53 10.23 -2.36
C ILE A 175 1.33 10.41 -1.05
N PRO A 176 0.99 9.69 0.04
CA PRO A 176 1.74 9.76 1.29
C PRO A 176 3.24 9.48 1.09
N ALA A 177 4.10 10.15 1.87
CA ALA A 177 5.55 9.99 1.77
C ALA A 177 6.02 8.52 1.91
N LEU A 178 5.36 7.74 2.77
CA LEU A 178 5.61 6.32 2.96
C LEU A 178 5.30 5.46 1.72
N LEU A 179 4.55 5.99 0.76
CA LEU A 179 4.21 5.34 -0.51
C LEU A 179 5.01 5.90 -1.70
N THR A 180 5.74 7.00 -1.52
CA THR A 180 6.66 7.54 -2.52
C THR A 180 8.11 7.07 -2.33
N ASP A 181 8.42 6.45 -1.19
CA ASP A 181 9.71 5.81 -0.89
C ASP A 181 9.46 4.54 -0.07
N ILE A 182 8.88 3.55 -0.75
CA ILE A 182 8.56 2.25 -0.16
C ILE A 182 9.85 1.43 -0.17
N SER A 183 10.49 1.32 0.99
CA SER A 183 11.56 0.34 1.16
C SER A 183 11.00 -1.04 0.86
N LEU A 184 11.54 -1.69 -0.17
CA LEU A 184 11.29 -3.09 -0.45
C LEU A 184 12.32 -3.82 0.43
N PRO A 185 11.89 -4.68 1.36
CA PRO A 185 12.86 -5.42 2.13
C PRO A 185 13.52 -6.48 1.29
N VAL A 186 14.69 -6.89 1.73
CA VAL A 186 15.38 -8.07 1.24
C VAL A 186 15.37 -9.14 2.32
N GLN A 187 15.49 -10.42 1.94
CA GLN A 187 15.88 -11.44 2.91
C GLN A 187 17.28 -11.13 3.47
N LEU A 188 17.71 -11.85 4.51
CA LEU A 188 19.11 -11.84 4.94
C LEU A 188 20.02 -11.89 3.70
N SER A 189 20.81 -10.84 3.46
CA SER A 189 21.70 -10.77 2.29
C SER A 189 22.90 -11.71 2.47
N ALA A 190 23.24 -12.01 3.73
CA ALA A 190 24.20 -13.04 4.10
C ALA A 190 23.88 -13.60 5.49
N PHE A 191 24.15 -14.89 5.71
CA PHE A 191 24.23 -15.51 7.03
C PHE A 191 25.38 -16.51 7.03
N SER A 192 26.32 -16.36 7.97
CA SER A 192 27.48 -17.24 8.11
C SER A 192 27.75 -17.58 9.56
N ALA A 193 28.35 -18.75 9.77
CA ALA A 193 28.81 -19.22 11.07
C ALA A 193 30.29 -19.63 10.95
N GLY A 194 31.13 -19.09 11.83
CA GLY A 194 32.56 -19.38 11.90
C GLY A 194 33.00 -19.64 13.35
N ILE A 195 34.15 -20.28 13.54
CA ILE A 195 34.71 -20.47 14.88
C ILE A 195 35.72 -19.34 15.15
N GLU A 196 35.54 -18.64 16.27
CA GLU A 196 36.44 -17.59 16.76
C GLU A 196 36.53 -17.70 18.30
N ASP A 197 37.74 -17.74 18.85
CA ASP A 197 37.98 -17.79 20.31
C ASP A 197 37.15 -18.86 21.07
N GLN A 198 37.08 -20.08 20.55
CA GLN A 198 36.29 -21.21 21.10
C GLN A 198 34.78 -20.97 21.13
N LYS A 199 34.28 -19.95 20.42
CA LYS A 199 32.87 -19.66 20.21
C LYS A 199 32.51 -19.87 18.74
N VAL A 200 31.23 -20.01 18.46
CA VAL A 200 30.71 -19.86 17.11
C VAL A 200 30.24 -18.42 16.94
N LEU A 201 30.91 -17.68 16.07
CA LEU A 201 30.49 -16.36 15.64
C LEU A 201 29.49 -16.51 14.48
N LEU A 202 28.27 -16.05 14.70
CA LEU A 202 27.27 -15.85 13.68
C LEU A 202 27.37 -14.42 13.17
N GLN A 203 27.34 -14.25 11.85
CA GLN A 203 27.32 -12.93 11.21
C GLN A 203 26.24 -12.92 10.14
N TRP A 204 25.49 -11.82 10.09
CA TRP A 204 24.51 -11.62 9.05
C TRP A 204 24.38 -10.17 8.64
N GLU A 205 23.82 -10.00 7.46
CA GLU A 205 23.52 -8.70 6.90
C GLU A 205 22.06 -8.67 6.45
N THR A 206 21.40 -7.55 6.73
CA THR A 206 20.13 -7.18 6.11
C THR A 206 20.41 -6.06 5.10
N GLY A 207 19.70 -6.03 3.97
CA GLY A 207 19.83 -4.90 3.03
C GLY A 207 18.94 -3.71 3.39
N SER A 208 17.76 -3.96 3.95
CA SER A 208 16.84 -2.95 4.47
C SER A 208 15.92 -3.59 5.52
N GLU A 209 15.41 -2.77 6.42
CA GLU A 209 14.59 -3.19 7.56
C GLU A 209 13.36 -2.31 7.67
N ILE A 210 12.20 -2.92 7.87
CA ILE A 210 10.94 -2.20 8.14
C ILE A 210 10.29 -2.85 9.35
N ASN A 211 10.03 -2.04 10.38
CA ASN A 211 9.52 -2.48 11.67
C ASN A 211 10.25 -3.72 12.23
N ASN A 212 11.55 -3.86 11.96
CA ASN A 212 12.35 -4.96 12.46
C ASN A 212 12.74 -4.67 13.92
N LEU A 213 12.09 -5.37 14.86
CA LEU A 213 12.39 -5.25 16.29
C LEU A 213 13.75 -5.91 16.63
N GLY A 214 14.13 -6.94 15.88
CA GLY A 214 15.40 -7.63 16.02
C GLY A 214 15.32 -9.10 15.66
N PHE A 215 16.38 -9.82 15.98
CA PHE A 215 16.60 -11.21 15.56
C PHE A 215 16.50 -12.18 16.73
N GLU A 216 16.05 -13.39 16.43
CA GLU A 216 16.10 -14.52 17.34
C GLU A 216 17.13 -15.50 16.81
N VAL A 217 18.02 -16.00 17.65
CA VAL A 217 19.03 -16.97 17.23
C VAL A 217 18.59 -18.35 17.66
N TYR A 218 18.52 -19.27 16.71
CA TYR A 218 18.18 -20.66 16.96
C TYR A 218 19.34 -21.59 16.62
N ARG A 219 19.47 -22.68 17.37
CA ARG A 219 20.52 -23.69 17.21
C ARG A 219 19.98 -25.11 17.26
N ALA A 220 20.51 -25.98 16.41
CA ALA A 220 20.25 -27.42 16.40
C ALA A 220 21.56 -28.23 16.44
N THR A 221 21.48 -29.48 16.89
CA THR A 221 22.59 -30.46 16.86
C THR A 221 22.48 -31.45 15.70
N ALA A 222 21.53 -31.24 14.80
CA ALA A 222 21.37 -31.99 13.55
C ALA A 222 20.75 -31.08 12.48
N ALA A 223 21.13 -31.24 11.21
CA ALA A 223 20.68 -30.40 10.10
C ALA A 223 19.15 -30.34 9.95
N ALA A 224 18.48 -31.49 10.11
CA ALA A 224 17.02 -31.63 10.09
C ALA A 224 16.43 -31.88 11.49
N GLY A 225 17.12 -31.39 12.52
CA GLY A 225 16.71 -31.53 13.92
C GLY A 225 15.81 -30.40 14.40
N GLU A 226 15.46 -30.46 15.69
CA GLU A 226 14.79 -29.37 16.39
C GLU A 226 15.77 -28.21 16.61
N TYR A 227 15.32 -27.00 16.24
CA TYR A 227 16.04 -25.76 16.48
C TYR A 227 15.51 -25.11 17.75
N VAL A 228 16.39 -24.94 18.73
CA VAL A 228 16.07 -24.31 20.01
C VAL A 228 16.56 -22.87 20.01
N LYS A 229 15.72 -21.94 20.45
CA LYS A 229 16.10 -20.53 20.62
C LYS A 229 17.17 -20.41 21.71
N ILE A 230 18.31 -19.79 21.38
CA ILE A 230 19.43 -19.58 22.29
C ILE A 230 19.66 -18.10 22.64
N ALA A 231 19.12 -17.18 21.82
CA ALA A 231 19.14 -15.75 22.10
C ALA A 231 17.99 -15.03 21.38
N SER A 232 17.63 -13.85 21.87
CA SER A 232 16.57 -13.00 21.33
C SER A 232 16.93 -11.53 21.50
N TYR A 233 16.49 -10.68 20.58
CA TYR A 233 16.53 -9.21 20.71
C TYR A 233 15.82 -8.67 21.95
N GLU A 234 14.92 -9.45 22.55
CA GLU A 234 14.27 -9.09 23.81
C GLU A 234 15.24 -9.13 25.01
N ASP A 235 16.27 -9.98 24.94
CA ASP A 235 17.21 -10.25 26.03
C ASP A 235 18.64 -9.75 25.72
N ASP A 236 18.97 -9.49 24.45
CA ASP A 236 20.28 -9.06 23.98
C ASP A 236 20.16 -7.89 23.00
N GLU A 237 20.55 -6.69 23.44
CA GLU A 237 20.50 -5.47 22.62
C GLU A 237 21.34 -5.56 21.33
N THR A 238 22.35 -6.45 21.26
CA THR A 238 23.14 -6.63 20.04
C THR A 238 22.36 -7.32 18.92
N LEU A 239 21.23 -7.94 19.27
CA LEU A 239 20.27 -8.54 18.35
C LEU A 239 19.12 -7.59 18.00
N ALA A 240 19.07 -6.38 18.56
CA ALA A 240 18.05 -5.40 18.23
C ALA A 240 18.15 -4.97 16.76
N GLY A 241 17.01 -4.96 16.08
CA GLY A 241 16.91 -4.48 14.70
C GLY A 241 16.97 -2.96 14.67
N ALA A 242 17.18 -2.39 13.50
CA ALA A 242 17.19 -0.95 13.29
C ALA A 242 15.78 -0.32 13.28
N GLY A 243 14.71 -1.11 13.50
CA GLY A 243 13.33 -0.68 13.30
C GLY A 243 13.07 -0.44 11.83
N ASN A 244 13.32 0.79 11.36
CA ASN A 244 13.22 1.18 9.96
C ASN A 244 14.58 1.64 9.44
N SER A 245 15.11 0.97 8.42
CA SER A 245 16.40 1.27 7.80
C SER A 245 16.33 0.97 6.30
N SER A 246 16.58 1.96 5.45
CA SER A 246 16.74 1.76 4.01
C SER A 246 18.17 1.38 3.61
N SER A 247 19.11 1.40 4.57
CA SER A 247 20.51 1.00 4.38
C SER A 247 20.79 -0.37 4.97
N ALA A 248 21.76 -1.07 4.39
CA ALA A 248 22.22 -2.35 4.88
C ALA A 248 22.72 -2.27 6.33
N ARG A 249 22.44 -3.31 7.12
CA ARG A 249 22.86 -3.44 8.52
C ARG A 249 23.56 -4.76 8.73
N GLN A 250 24.64 -4.71 9.50
CA GLN A 250 25.44 -5.89 9.83
C GLN A 250 25.28 -6.18 11.31
N TYR A 251 25.10 -7.45 11.61
CA TYR A 251 24.89 -7.95 12.96
C TYR A 251 25.81 -9.12 13.25
N ARG A 252 26.04 -9.37 14.54
CA ARG A 252 26.86 -10.49 14.99
C ARG A 252 26.37 -11.01 16.33
N TYR A 253 26.49 -12.32 16.51
CA TYR A 253 26.21 -12.99 17.78
C TYR A 253 27.24 -14.08 18.04
N ALA A 254 27.73 -14.20 19.28
CA ALA A 254 28.75 -15.18 19.64
C ALA A 254 28.18 -16.24 20.59
N ASP A 255 27.98 -17.46 20.08
CA ASP A 255 27.55 -18.61 20.88
C ASP A 255 28.77 -19.26 21.56
N GLY A 256 28.82 -19.15 22.89
CA GLY A 256 29.84 -19.79 23.72
C GLY A 256 29.38 -21.04 24.46
N ASN A 257 28.10 -21.43 24.36
CA ASN A 257 27.54 -22.57 25.10
C ASN A 257 27.69 -23.86 24.28
N LEU A 258 28.93 -24.21 23.97
CA LEU A 258 29.28 -25.29 23.04
C LEU A 258 29.89 -26.50 23.74
N SER A 259 29.59 -27.68 23.23
CA SER A 259 30.26 -28.93 23.59
C SER A 259 31.35 -29.24 22.57
N GLY A 260 32.57 -29.50 23.05
CA GLY A 260 33.72 -29.77 22.18
C GLY A 260 33.48 -30.96 21.25
N GLY A 261 33.81 -30.78 19.96
CA GLY A 261 33.69 -31.82 18.92
C GLY A 261 32.28 -32.01 18.34
N ALA A 262 31.27 -31.25 18.80
CA ALA A 262 29.93 -31.29 18.25
C ALA A 262 29.79 -30.34 17.03
N THR A 263 28.95 -30.73 16.08
CA THR A 263 28.51 -29.86 14.97
C THR A 263 27.18 -29.22 15.35
N TYR A 264 27.05 -27.93 15.03
CA TYR A 264 25.84 -27.16 15.27
C TYR A 264 25.35 -26.53 13.97
N TRP A 265 24.03 -26.38 13.87
CA TRP A 265 23.34 -25.70 12.78
C TRP A 265 22.57 -24.51 13.34
N TYR A 266 22.50 -23.41 12.60
CA TYR A 266 21.92 -22.16 13.06
C TYR A 266 20.92 -21.58 12.04
N GLN A 267 19.92 -20.88 12.56
CA GLN A 267 18.97 -20.07 11.80
C GLN A 267 18.59 -18.82 12.60
N LEU A 268 18.07 -17.82 11.90
CA LEU A 268 17.48 -16.59 12.46
C LEU A 268 15.96 -16.61 12.28
#